data_AF-M3G9Z6-F1
#
_entry.id   AF-M3G9Z6-F1
#
_cell.length_a   1.000
_cell.length_b   1.000
_cell.length_c   1.000
_cell.angle_alpha   90.00
_cell.angle_beta   90.00
_cell.angle_gamma   90.00
#
_symmetry.space_group_name_H-M   'P 1'
#
loop_
_entity.id
_entity.type
_entity.pdbx_description
1 polymer ?
#
loop_
_entity_poly.entity_id
_entity_poly.type
_entity_poly.pdbx_seq_one_letter_code
_entity_poly.pdbx_strand_id
1 'polypeptide(L)'
;MGSLTITGRSYPPLAETEPIDVIMRAVPDYQVEQIGIVEVRCGQLNHCIEYVKEKAREQGADVIILADSGIVTSIQYMPGTRAGNTSTPGQISSSSGQIQTWEIARKILIPHNETKGNKKKKNVSEEI
;
A
#
# COMPACT_ATOMS: atom_id res chain seq x y z
N MET A 1 3.64 -14.16 1.83
CA MET A 1 3.91 -13.60 3.18
C MET A 1 4.58 -12.24 3.00
N GLY A 2 4.24 -11.27 3.85
CA GLY A 2 4.71 -9.89 3.76
C GLY A 2 5.21 -9.33 5.09
N SER A 3 5.77 -8.13 5.06
CA SER A 3 6.26 -7.35 6.20
C SER A 3 5.53 -6.02 6.29
N LEU A 4 5.39 -5.48 7.51
CA LEU A 4 4.81 -4.16 7.78
C LEU A 4 5.85 -3.34 8.55
N THR A 5 6.11 -2.13 8.07
CA THR A 5 6.95 -1.13 8.71
C THR A 5 6.11 0.10 9.02
N ILE A 6 5.98 0.45 10.30
CA ILE A 6 5.26 1.67 10.73
C ILE A 6 6.21 2.85 10.64
N THR A 7 5.78 3.91 9.95
CA THR A 7 6.56 5.15 9.73
C THR A 7 5.85 6.40 10.25
N GLY A 8 4.54 6.30 10.47
CA GLY A 8 3.68 7.41 10.88
C GLY A 8 2.99 7.19 12.23
N ARG A 9 1.87 7.89 12.40
CA ARG A 9 1.06 7.82 13.63
C ARG A 9 0.28 6.52 13.73
N SER A 10 0.07 6.08 14.96
CA SER A 10 -0.84 4.96 15.24
C SER A 10 -2.29 5.45 15.23
N TYR A 11 -3.15 4.71 14.54
CA TYR A 11 -4.59 4.92 14.53
C TYR A 11 -5.32 3.67 15.05
N PRO A 12 -6.56 3.81 15.58
CA PRO A 12 -7.35 2.66 15.97
C PRO A 12 -7.71 1.81 14.74
N PRO A 13 -7.81 0.47 14.87
CA PRO A 13 -8.16 -0.40 13.77
C PRO A 13 -9.52 -0.05 13.13
N LEU A 14 -9.63 -0.24 11.81
CA LEU A 14 -10.90 -0.09 11.09
C LEU A 14 -11.73 -1.38 11.14
N ALA A 15 -13.06 -1.25 11.07
CA ALA A 15 -13.93 -2.42 10.94
C ALA A 15 -13.75 -3.10 9.57
N GLU A 16 -14.02 -4.40 9.49
CA GLU A 16 -13.92 -5.16 8.24
C GLU A 16 -14.82 -4.61 7.12
N THR A 17 -15.96 -4.03 7.50
CA THR A 17 -16.92 -3.42 6.57
C THR A 17 -16.51 -2.05 6.08
N GLU A 18 -15.49 -1.42 6.67
CA GLU A 18 -15.04 -0.11 6.19
C GLU A 18 -14.34 -0.22 4.83
N PRO A 19 -14.66 0.69 3.89
CA PRO A 19 -14.04 0.70 2.59
C PRO A 19 -12.58 1.18 2.69
N ILE A 20 -11.69 0.48 1.97
CA ILE A 20 -10.31 0.91 1.77
C ILE A 20 -10.14 1.27 0.29
N ASP A 21 -9.66 2.48 0.04
CA ASP A 21 -9.32 2.92 -1.31
C ASP A 21 -8.03 2.24 -1.75
N VAL A 22 -8.04 1.65 -2.96
CA VAL A 22 -6.87 1.03 -3.57
C VAL A 22 -6.37 1.91 -4.71
N ILE A 23 -5.15 2.39 -4.59
CA ILE A 23 -4.53 3.32 -5.55
C ILE A 23 -3.35 2.62 -6.21
N MET A 24 -3.49 2.30 -7.50
CA MET A 24 -2.48 1.61 -8.30
C MET A 24 -1.41 2.55 -8.89
N ARG A 25 -1.36 3.80 -8.44
CA ARG A 25 -0.45 4.86 -8.91
C ARG A 25 0.30 5.44 -7.71
N ALA A 26 1.50 5.97 -7.95
CA ALA A 26 2.37 6.47 -6.89
C ALA A 26 1.82 7.71 -6.15
N VAL A 27 0.91 8.49 -6.75
CA VAL A 27 0.38 9.73 -6.14
C VAL A 27 -1.15 9.76 -6.20
N PRO A 28 -1.85 9.91 -5.05
CA PRO A 28 -3.30 10.11 -4.98
C PRO A 28 -3.73 11.54 -5.37
N ASP A 29 -4.97 11.72 -5.81
CA ASP A 29 -5.54 13.05 -6.13
C ASP A 29 -5.93 13.87 -4.88
N TYR A 30 -5.71 13.31 -3.69
CA TYR A 30 -6.06 13.92 -2.41
C TYR A 30 -4.91 13.75 -1.42
N GLN A 31 -4.88 14.60 -0.39
CA GLN A 31 -3.86 14.53 0.64
C GLN A 31 -4.07 13.31 1.54
N VAL A 32 -2.98 12.61 1.81
CA VAL A 32 -2.93 11.46 2.70
C VAL A 32 -1.82 11.64 3.72
N GLU A 33 -2.01 11.07 4.91
CA GLU A 33 -0.99 10.93 5.93
C GLU A 33 -0.51 9.48 5.94
N GLN A 34 0.76 9.27 5.59
CA GLN A 34 1.35 7.94 5.59
C GLN A 34 1.43 7.38 7.01
N ILE A 35 0.95 6.15 7.19
CA ILE A 35 1.00 5.40 8.46
C ILE A 35 2.15 4.39 8.43
N GLY A 36 2.36 3.75 7.28
CA GLY A 36 3.40 2.73 7.14
C GLY A 36 3.57 2.23 5.72
N ILE A 37 4.44 1.24 5.60
CA ILE A 37 4.81 0.56 4.36
C ILE A 37 4.62 -0.94 4.56
N VAL A 38 3.94 -1.58 3.62
CA VAL A 38 3.71 -3.03 3.57
C VAL A 38 4.42 -3.59 2.35
N GLU A 39 5.36 -4.51 2.56
CA GLU A 39 5.98 -5.25 1.47
C GLU A 39 5.35 -6.63 1.41
N VAL A 40 4.87 -7.05 0.23
CA VAL A 40 4.18 -8.32 0.07
C VAL A 40 4.67 -9.07 -1.15
N ARG A 41 4.83 -10.39 -0.97
CA ARG A 41 5.09 -11.36 -2.06
C ARG A 41 3.87 -12.23 -2.28
N CYS A 42 3.27 -12.16 -3.46
CA CYS A 42 2.16 -13.01 -3.86
C CYS A 42 2.25 -13.41 -5.33
N GLY A 43 1.67 -14.57 -5.66
CA GLY A 43 1.57 -15.05 -7.05
C GLY A 43 0.46 -14.39 -7.87
N GLN A 44 -0.49 -13.71 -7.23
CA GLN A 44 -1.60 -12.99 -7.87
C GLN A 44 -1.79 -11.63 -7.20
N LEU A 45 -2.03 -10.59 -8.02
CA LEU A 45 -2.22 -9.22 -7.54
C LEU A 45 -3.36 -9.10 -6.53
N ASN A 46 -4.48 -9.80 -6.77
CA ASN A 46 -5.64 -9.74 -5.88
C ASN A 46 -5.31 -10.23 -4.46
N HIS A 47 -4.49 -11.27 -4.34
CA HIS A 47 -4.05 -11.76 -3.03
C HIS A 47 -3.14 -10.76 -2.31
N CYS A 48 -2.34 -9.98 -3.06
CA CYS A 48 -1.56 -8.91 -2.47
C CYS A 48 -2.44 -7.79 -1.94
N ILE A 49 -3.42 -7.36 -2.74
CA ILE A 49 -4.35 -6.31 -2.36
C ILE A 49 -5.11 -6.69 -1.09
N GLU A 50 -5.66 -7.90 -1.00
CA GLU A 50 -6.42 -8.33 0.18
C GLU A 50 -5.54 -8.43 1.43
N TYR A 51 -4.31 -8.93 1.31
CA TYR A 51 -3.36 -8.96 2.43
C TYR A 51 -2.99 -7.54 2.90
N VAL A 52 -2.76 -6.62 1.96
CA VAL A 52 -2.40 -5.23 2.29
C VAL A 52 -3.61 -4.51 2.91
N LYS A 53 -4.83 -4.77 2.44
CA LYS A 53 -6.05 -4.25 3.07
C LYS A 53 -6.20 -4.73 4.50
N GLU A 54 -5.97 -6.01 4.78
CA GLU A 54 -5.99 -6.56 6.14
C GLU A 54 -5.01 -5.80 7.03
N LYS A 55 -3.76 -5.61 6.57
CA LYS A 55 -2.75 -4.84 7.32
C LYS A 55 -3.07 -3.37 7.46
N ALA A 56 -3.68 -2.75 6.45
CA ALA A 56 -4.15 -1.38 6.54
C ALA A 56 -5.24 -1.22 7.61
N ARG A 57 -6.22 -2.14 7.66
CA ARG A 57 -7.29 -2.12 8.68
C ARG A 57 -6.73 -2.24 10.09
N GLU A 58 -5.79 -3.16 10.31
CA GLU A 58 -5.13 -3.34 11.62
C GLU A 58 -4.48 -2.04 12.13
N GLN A 59 -4.06 -1.15 11.22
CA GLN A 59 -3.37 0.09 11.54
C GLN A 59 -4.24 1.35 11.42
N GLY A 60 -5.53 1.22 11.13
CA GLY A 60 -6.43 2.38 10.99
C GLY A 60 -6.28 3.15 9.68
N ALA A 61 -5.72 2.54 8.63
CA ALA A 61 -5.52 3.14 7.32
C ALA A 61 -6.71 2.88 6.38
N ASP A 62 -7.24 3.93 5.76
CA ASP A 62 -8.37 3.86 4.82
C ASP A 62 -7.93 3.96 3.34
N VAL A 63 -6.62 4.05 3.09
CA VAL A 63 -6.03 4.12 1.75
C VAL A 63 -4.80 3.23 1.67
N ILE A 64 -4.67 2.48 0.57
CA ILE A 64 -3.46 1.75 0.19
C ILE A 64 -2.97 2.22 -1.17
N ILE A 65 -1.66 2.45 -1.30
CA ILE A 65 -1.03 3.05 -2.48
C ILE A 65 0.09 2.14 -2.95
N LEU A 66 0.07 1.70 -4.20
CA LEU A 66 1.18 0.94 -4.79
C LEU A 66 2.34 1.89 -5.06
N ALA A 67 3.41 1.77 -4.26
CA ALA A 67 4.60 2.61 -4.37
C ALA A 67 5.62 2.01 -5.33
N ASP A 68 5.84 0.70 -5.26
CA ASP A 68 6.79 0.02 -6.14
C ASP A 68 6.37 -1.43 -6.40
N SER A 69 6.79 -1.97 -7.56
CA SER A 69 6.64 -3.38 -7.89
C SER A 69 7.88 -3.89 -8.62
N GLY A 70 8.54 -4.90 -8.06
CA GLY A 70 9.76 -5.48 -8.59
C GLY A 70 9.69 -7.00 -8.76
N ILE A 71 10.55 -7.55 -9.61
CA ILE A 71 10.77 -9.00 -9.73
C ILE A 71 12.09 -9.34 -9.04
N VAL A 72 12.04 -10.21 -8.04
CA VAL A 72 13.24 -10.75 -7.40
C VAL A 72 13.48 -12.16 -7.90
N THR A 73 14.62 -12.36 -8.55
CA THR A 73 15.12 -13.66 -9.00
C THR A 73 16.19 -14.16 -8.03
N SER A 74 15.92 -15.27 -7.36
CA SER A 74 16.89 -15.97 -6.52
C SER A 74 17.49 -17.14 -7.30
N ILE A 75 18.81 -17.21 -7.36
CA ILE A 75 19.55 -18.32 -7.97
C ILE A 75 20.25 -19.08 -6.84
N GLN A 76 19.96 -20.37 -6.71
CA GLN A 76 20.59 -21.24 -5.74
C GLN A 76 21.41 -22.31 -6.46
N TYR A 77 22.70 -22.36 -6.15
CA TYR A 77 23.63 -23.36 -6.67
C TYR A 77 23.82 -24.46 -5.62
N MET A 78 23.51 -25.70 -5.99
CA MET A 78 23.87 -26.89 -5.23
C MET A 78 25.09 -27.52 -5.90
N PRO A 79 26.29 -27.47 -5.25
CA PRO A 79 27.48 -28.07 -5.81
C PRO A 79 27.31 -29.59 -5.95
N GLY A 80 27.82 -30.13 -7.05
CA GLY A 80 27.88 -31.57 -7.26
C GLY A 80 28.86 -32.22 -6.30
N THR A 81 28.69 -33.51 -6.05
CA THR A 81 29.59 -34.29 -5.18
C THR A 81 30.29 -35.37 -5.99
N ARG A 82 31.55 -35.65 -5.63
CA ARG A 82 32.31 -36.75 -6.23
C ARG A 82 32.63 -37.78 -5.15
N ALA A 83 32.22 -39.01 -5.38
CA ALA A 83 32.49 -40.15 -4.51
C ALA A 83 33.20 -41.24 -5.33
N GLY A 84 34.51 -41.36 -5.14
CA GLY A 84 35.35 -42.27 -5.92
C GLY A 84 35.34 -41.95 -7.42
N ASN A 85 34.94 -42.92 -8.23
CA ASN A 85 34.78 -42.80 -9.68
C ASN A 85 33.40 -42.25 -10.12
N THR A 86 32.46 -42.03 -9.20
CA THR A 86 31.13 -41.46 -9.49
C THR A 86 31.12 -39.96 -9.22
N SER A 87 30.62 -39.18 -10.17
CA SER A 87 30.39 -37.73 -10.03
C SER A 87 28.93 -37.38 -10.26
N THR A 88 28.31 -36.68 -9.31
CA THR A 88 27.01 -36.02 -9.53
C THR A 88 27.26 -34.59 -10.03
N PRO A 89 26.60 -34.17 -11.13
CA PRO A 89 26.66 -32.79 -11.56
C PRO A 89 25.98 -31.88 -10.52
N GLY A 90 26.49 -30.66 -10.37
CA GLY A 90 25.82 -29.64 -9.57
C GLY A 90 24.50 -29.21 -10.23
N GLN A 91 23.58 -28.72 -9.41
CA GLN A 91 22.27 -28.25 -9.87
C GLN A 91 22.14 -26.75 -9.62
N ILE A 92 21.64 -26.02 -10.62
CA ILE A 92 21.23 -24.62 -10.48
C ILE A 92 19.70 -24.62 -10.41
N SER A 93 19.16 -24.05 -9.34
CA SER A 93 17.73 -23.82 -9.17
C SER A 93 17.47 -22.32 -9.17
N SER A 94 16.62 -21.83 -10.06
CA SER A 94 16.19 -20.43 -10.11
C SER A 94 14.74 -20.31 -9.67
N SER A 95 14.43 -19.36 -8.79
CA SER A 95 13.06 -18.99 -8.44
C SER A 95 12.87 -17.48 -8.63
N SER A 96 11.75 -17.10 -9.24
CA SER A 96 11.37 -15.69 -9.41
C SER A 96 10.10 -15.40 -8.61
N GLY A 97 10.10 -14.32 -7.84
CA GLY A 97 8.93 -13.83 -7.13
C GLY A 97 8.70 -12.35 -7.39
N GLN A 98 7.44 -11.94 -7.53
CA GLN A 98 7.09 -10.52 -7.57
C GLN A 98 6.98 -10.00 -6.14
N ILE A 99 7.65 -8.87 -5.87
CA ILE A 99 7.54 -8.11 -4.62
C ILE A 99 6.78 -6.84 -4.95
N GLN A 100 5.81 -6.50 -4.12
CA GLN A 100 5.11 -5.22 -4.19
C GLN A 100 5.28 -4.48 -2.88
N THR A 101 5.57 -3.20 -2.97
CA THR A 101 5.67 -2.29 -1.85
C THR A 101 4.49 -1.35 -1.90
N TRP A 102 3.71 -1.37 -0.81
CA TRP A 102 2.49 -0.60 -0.64
C TRP A 102 2.64 0.37 0.50
N GLU A 103 2.15 1.58 0.34
CA GLU A 103 1.98 2.51 1.46
C GLU A 103 0.57 2.37 2.01
N ILE A 104 0.46 2.31 3.34
CA ILE A 104 -0.82 2.40 4.04
C ILE A 104 -0.92 3.82 4.60
N ALA A 105 -2.03 4.49 4.33
CA ALA A 105 -2.20 5.89 4.66
C ALA A 105 -3.64 6.20 5.08
N ARG A 106 -3.80 7.37 5.72
CA ARG A 106 -5.10 7.91 6.08
C ARG A 106 -5.44 9.13 5.24
N LYS A 107 -6.68 9.25 4.76
CA LYS A 107 -7.15 10.49 4.12
C LYS A 107 -7.06 11.67 5.10
N ILE A 108 -6.40 12.75 4.68
CA ILE A 108 -6.48 14.02 5.38
C ILE A 108 -7.77 14.70 4.93
N LEU A 109 -8.82 14.54 5.73
CA LEU A 109 -9.99 15.39 5.64
C LEU A 109 -9.55 16.79 6.09
N ILE A 110 -9.12 17.64 5.15
CA ILE A 110 -9.07 19.07 5.41
C ILE A 110 -10.51 19.44 5.75
N PRO A 111 -10.83 19.88 6.98
CA PRO A 111 -12.15 20.40 7.24
C PRO A 111 -12.34 21.52 6.24
N HIS A 112 -13.31 21.34 5.33
CA HIS A 112 -13.74 22.42 4.46
C HIS A 112 -14.24 23.49 5.42
N ASN A 113 -13.40 24.46 5.75
CA ASN A 113 -13.85 25.67 6.41
C ASN A 113 -14.92 26.21 5.47
N GLU A 114 -16.19 26.00 5.82
CA GLU A 114 -17.30 26.72 5.25
C GLU A 114 -16.94 28.19 5.41
N THR A 115 -16.39 28.78 4.34
CA THR A 115 -16.35 30.21 4.21
C THR A 115 -17.83 30.59 4.16
N LYS A 116 -18.38 30.94 5.33
CA LYS A 116 -19.65 31.65 5.46
C LYS A 116 -19.47 32.99 4.74
N GLY A 117 -19.57 32.93 3.41
CA GLY A 117 -19.65 34.06 2.51
C GLY A 117 -20.97 34.76 2.78
N ASN A 118 -20.88 35.73 3.67
CA ASN A 118 -21.90 36.66 4.12
C ASN A 118 -22.94 36.96 3.01
N LYS A 119 -24.17 36.48 3.21
CA LYS A 119 -25.33 36.78 2.36
C LYS A 119 -25.67 38.26 2.53
N LYS A 120 -24.95 39.15 1.82
CA LYS A 120 -25.27 40.57 1.77
C LYS A 120 -26.57 40.73 0.98
N LYS A 121 -27.69 40.76 1.71
CA LYS A 121 -28.97 41.28 1.21
C LYS A 121 -28.71 42.68 0.67
N LYS A 122 -28.75 42.84 -0.65
CA LYS A 122 -28.81 44.16 -1.29
C LYS A 122 -30.27 44.59 -1.21
N ASN A 123 -30.63 45.30 -0.14
CA ASN A 123 -31.83 46.11 -0.12
C ASN A 123 -31.61 47.24 -1.12
N VAL A 124 -32.33 47.23 -2.24
CA VAL A 124 -32.51 48.42 -3.07
C VAL A 124 -33.85 48.99 -2.65
N SER A 125 -33.77 50.07 -1.87
CA SER A 125 -34.87 51.00 -1.63
C SER A 125 -34.32 52.36 -2.01
N GLU A 126 -34.90 52.96 -3.05
CA GLU A 126 -35.28 54.37 -3.15
C GLU A 126 -35.80 54.62 -4.58
N GLU A 127 -37.14 54.63 -4.70
CA GLU A 127 -37.84 55.58 -5.55
C GLU A 127 -37.53 56.98 -5.01
N ILE A 128 -37.09 57.91 -5.86
CA ILE A 128 -37.77 59.19 -6.19
C ILE A 128 -37.32 59.62 -7.59
#